data_AF-A0A8T4FC93-F1
#
_entry.id   AF-A0A8T4FC93-F1
#
_cell.length_a   1.000
_cell.length_b   1.000
_cell.length_c   1.000
_cell.angle_alpha   90.00
_cell.angle_beta   90.00
_cell.angle_gamma   90.00
#
_symmetry.space_group_name_H-M   'P 1'
#
loop_
_entity.id
_entity.type
_entity.pdbx_description
1 polymer ?
#
loop_
_entity_poly.entity_id
_entity_poly.type
_entity_poly.pdbx_seq_one_letter_code
_entity_poly.pdbx_strand_id
1 'polypeptide(L)' 'MNFDRITAEPDKLEGKPTLRGLRITVESVVRLVAAGWTFDEISSNRIRVRALPLR' A
#
# COMPACT_ATOMS: atom_id res chain seq x y z
N MET A 1 6.09 -6.99 17.04
CA MET A 1 5.24 -7.35 15.88
C MET A 1 5.95 -6.81 14.65
N ASN A 2 6.52 -7.68 13.80
CA ASN A 2 7.35 -7.27 12.67
C ASN A 2 6.60 -7.60 11.38
N PHE A 3 6.38 -6.61 10.52
CA PHE A 3 5.70 -6.79 9.24
C PHE A 3 6.73 -6.78 8.11
N ASP A 4 6.97 -7.93 7.48
CA ASP A 4 8.04 -8.05 6.48
C ASP A 4 7.82 -7.15 5.25
N ARG A 5 6.56 -6.93 4.89
CA ARG A 5 6.13 -6.20 3.69
C ARG A 5 5.71 -4.75 3.93
N ILE A 6 5.68 -4.29 5.18
CA ILE A 6 5.21 -2.95 5.53
C ILE A 6 6.40 -2.12 6.05
N THR A 7 6.50 -0.88 5.59
CA THR A 7 7.46 0.11 6.07
C THR A 7 6.72 1.36 6.51
N ALA A 8 7.21 2.04 7.53
CA ALA A 8 6.72 3.34 7.96
C ALA A 8 7.92 4.30 7.96
N GLU A 9 7.94 5.19 6.97
CA GLU A 9 8.99 6.19 6.79
C GLU A 9 8.41 7.56 7.13
N PRO A 10 8.85 8.25 8.20
CA PRO A 10 8.24 9.51 8.65
C PRO A 10 8.24 10.60 7.57
N ASP A 11 9.25 10.58 6.70
CA ASP A 11 9.42 11.55 5.61
C ASP A 11 8.57 11.24 4.36
N LYS A 12 7.84 10.11 4.35
CA LYS A 12 7.04 9.67 3.19
C LYS A 12 5.59 9.44 3.61
N LEU A 13 4.65 9.96 2.80
CA LEU A 13 3.20 9.77 3.01
C LEU A 13 2.76 10.05 4.46
N GLU A 14 3.32 11.10 5.08
CA GLU A 14 3.00 11.53 6.45
C GLU A 14 3.32 10.47 7.53
N GLY A 15 4.30 9.60 7.28
CA GLY A 15 4.65 8.51 8.20
C GLY A 15 3.66 7.34 8.18
N LYS A 16 2.70 7.34 7.24
CA LYS A 16 1.70 6.27 7.16
C LYS A 16 2.39 4.94 6.81
N PRO A 17 1.95 3.81 7.41
CA PRO A 17 2.43 2.50 7.01
C PRO A 17 2.13 2.24 5.54
N THR A 18 3.16 1.86 4.79
CA THR A 18 3.12 1.65 3.34
C THR A 18 3.67 0.28 2.98
N LEU A 19 3.26 -0.25 1.84
CA LEU A 19 3.87 -1.44 1.29
C LEU A 19 5.31 -1.11 0.84
N ARG A 20 6.28 -1.91 1.31
CA ARG A 20 7.71 -1.68 1.06
C ARG A 20 7.99 -1.51 -0.43
N GLY A 21 8.67 -0.41 -0.79
CA GLY A 21 9.03 -0.09 -2.18
C GLY A 21 7.92 0.55 -3.00
N LEU A 22 6.72 0.77 -2.43
CA LEU A 22 5.56 1.31 -3.11
C LEU A 22 5.01 2.53 -2.35
N ARG A 23 4.57 3.58 -3.07
CA ARG A 23 3.78 4.68 -2.50
C ARG A 23 2.32 4.31 -2.30
N ILE A 24 2.07 3.18 -1.64
CA ILE A 24 0.72 2.64 -1.38
C ILE A 24 0.59 2.43 0.12
N THR A 25 -0.35 3.13 0.75
CA THR A 25 -0.60 2.97 2.19
C THR A 25 -1.35 1.67 2.46
N VAL A 26 -1.12 1.10 3.64
CA VAL A 26 -1.87 -0.06 4.12
C VAL A 26 -3.37 0.26 4.18
N GLU A 27 -3.72 1.49 4.56
CA GLU A 27 -5.10 1.97 4.57
C GLU A 27 -5.79 1.81 3.21
N SER A 28 -5.14 2.19 2.11
CA SER A 28 -5.72 2.06 0.76
C SER A 28 -6.04 0.61 0.43
N VAL A 29 -5.15 -0.33 0.79
CA VAL A 29 -5.37 -1.77 0.57
C VAL A 29 -6.54 -2.27 1.40
N VAL A 30 -6.61 -1.89 2.68
CA VAL A 30 -7.72 -2.28 3.57
C VAL A 30 -9.06 -1.76 3.05
N ARG A 31 -9.10 -0.54 2.50
CA ARG A 31 -10.32 0.01 1.87
C ARG A 31 -10.78 -0.81 0.66
N LEU A 32 -9.87 -1.29 -0.18
CA LEU A 32 -10.21 -2.16 -1.32
C LEU A 32 -10.76 -3.50 -0.86
N VAL A 33 -10.12 -4.12 0.14
CA VAL A 33 -10.61 -5.36 0.75
C VAL A 33 -12.00 -5.15 1.36
N ALA A 34 -12.22 -4.04 2.08
CA ALA A 34 -13.52 -3.70 2.63
C ALA A 34 -14.58 -3.43 1.54
N ALA A 35 -14.17 -2.97 0.37
CA ALA A 35 -15.04 -2.82 -0.80
C ALA A 35 -15.33 -4.14 -1.54
N GLY A 36 -14.84 -5.28 -1.05
CA GLY A 36 -15.10 -6.61 -1.60
C GLY A 36 -14.10 -7.08 -2.65
N TRP A 37 -12.98 -6.38 -2.82
CA TRP A 37 -11.95 -6.77 -3.79
C TRP A 37 -11.20 -8.02 -3.33
N THR A 38 -10.96 -8.93 -4.27
CA THR A 38 -10.14 -10.11 -4.06
C THR A 38 -8.65 -9.77 -4.10
N PHE A 39 -7.82 -10.66 -3.53
CA PHE A 39 -6.36 -10.49 -3.56
C PHE A 39 -5.81 -10.43 -4.99
N ASP A 40 -6.36 -11.21 -5.90
CA ASP A 40 -5.93 -11.20 -7.31
C ASP A 40 -6.26 -9.86 -7.96
N GLU A 41 -7.46 -9.32 -7.73
CA GLU A 41 -7.82 -7.98 -8.21
C GLU A 41 -6.92 -6.89 -7.62
N ILE A 42 -6.53 -6.98 -6.35
CA ILE A 42 -5.66 -5.99 -5.71
C ILE A 42 -4.21 -6.09 -6.21
N SER A 43 -3.73 -7.30 -6.52
CA SER A 43 -2.35 -7.55 -6.94
C SER A 43 -2.13 -7.39 -8.45
N SER A 44 -3.09 -7.83 -9.26
CA SER A 44 -3.10 -7.72 -10.73
C SER A 44 -3.50 -6.32 -11.19
N ASN A 45 -4.41 -5.65 -10.49
CA ASN A 45 -4.68 -4.25 -10.75
C ASN A 45 -3.53 -3.44 -10.17
N ARG A 46 -2.59 -3.01 -11.02
CA ARG A 46 -1.68 -1.91 -10.68
C ARG A 46 -2.54 -0.77 -10.17
N ILE A 47 -2.63 -0.58 -8.85
CA ILE A 47 -3.42 0.47 -8.18
C ILE A 47 -3.23 1.78 -8.98
N ARG A 48 -4.23 2.12 -9.82
CA ARG A 48 -4.17 3.16 -10.86
C ARG A 48 -4.37 4.55 -10.28
N VAL A 49 -3.78 4.79 -9.12
CA VAL A 49 -3.59 6.10 -8.50
C VAL A 49 -2.17 6.14 -7.95
N ARG A 50 -1.20 6.39 -8.86
CA ARG A 50 0.20 6.72 -8.55
C ARG A 50 0.93 5.74 -7.60
N ALA A 51 1.03 4.46 -7.97
CA ALA A 51 2.12 3.60 -7.50
C ALA A 51 3.45 4.12 -8.10
N LEU A 52 3.94 5.25 -7.59
CA LEU A 52 5.25 5.79 -7.92
C LEU A 52 6.28 5.13 -7.01
N PRO A 53 7.49 4.84 -7.51
CA PRO A 53 8.58 4.42 -6.64
C PRO A 53 8.78 5.45 -5.54
N LEU A 54 9.00 4.98 -4.31
CA LEU A 54 9.42 5.80 -3.17
C LEU A 54 10.85 6.34 -3.46
N ARG A 55 10.98 7.31 -4.38
CA ARG A 55 12.11 8.24 -4.36
C ARG A 55 12.04 9.03 -3.06
#